data_AF-A0A5S4FBF3-F1
#
_entry.id   AF-A0A5S4FBF3-F1
#
_cell.length_a   1.000
_cell.length_b   1.000
_cell.length_c   1.000
_cell.angle_alpha   90.00
_cell.angle_beta   90.00
_cell.angle_gamma   90.00
#
_symmetry.space_group_name_H-M   'P 1'
#
loop_
_entity.id
_entity.type
_entity.pdbx_description
1 polymer ?
#
loop_
_entity_poly.entity_id
_entity_poly.type
_entity_poly.pdbx_seq_one_letter_code
_entity_poly.pdbx_strand_id
1 'polypeptide(L)'
;MARRISAVSLWYDSLADEDVIDANRFKRTRRPKVRRNRSQTTALTRDEARALVAAADADHGPARLRTAAFIRVLVHTGSRIEEAT
;
A
#
# COMPACT_ATOMS: atom_id res chain seq x y z
N MET A 1 -3.82 15.30 2.93
CA MET A 1 -3.13 16.14 3.93
C MET A 1 -2.09 15.38 4.76
N ALA A 2 -2.43 14.25 5.40
CA ALA A 2 -1.51 13.51 6.27
C ALA A 2 -0.19 13.06 5.61
N ARG A 3 -0.22 12.64 4.33
CA ARG A 3 0.99 12.30 3.56
C ARG A 3 1.95 13.50 3.39
N ARG A 4 1.41 14.70 3.15
CA ARG A 4 2.19 15.94 3.03
C ARG A 4 2.84 16.31 4.37
N ILE A 5 2.09 16.22 5.47
CA ILE A 5 2.63 16.48 6.83
C ILE A 5 3.72 15.46 7.18
N SER A 6 3.56 14.20 6.77
CA SER A 6 4.58 13.16 7.00
C SER A 6 5.86 13.44 6.21
N ALA A 7 5.75 13.90 4.97
CA ALA A 7 6.90 14.28 4.15
C ALA A 7 7.67 15.47 4.75
N VAL A 8 6.97 16.49 5.24
CA VAL A 8 7.62 17.64 5.91
C VAL A 8 8.34 17.19 7.19
N SER A 9 7.69 16.36 8.02
CA SER A 9 8.34 15.82 9.22
C SER A 9 9.61 15.04 8.89
N LEU A 10 9.59 14.23 7.82
CA LEU A 10 10.74 13.43 7.37
C LEU A 10 11.88 14.32 6.86
N TRP A 11 11.56 15.43 6.19
CA TRP A 11 12.55 16.40 5.75
C TRP A 11 13.25 17.09 6.93
N TYR A 12 12.51 17.48 7.98
CA TYR A 12 13.11 17.99 9.21
C TYR A 12 13.91 16.94 9.98
N ASP A 13 13.55 15.65 9.88
CA ASP A 13 14.38 14.57 10.42
C ASP A 13 15.71 14.48 9.65
N SER A 14 15.69 14.54 8.31
CA SER A 14 16.91 14.57 7.47
C SER A 14 17.83 15.75 7.82
N LEU A 15 17.27 16.95 8.02
CA LEU A 15 18.06 18.13 8.39
C LEU A 15 18.68 18.03 9.78
N ALA A 16 18.01 17.34 10.71
CA ALA A 16 18.56 17.10 12.04
C ALA A 16 19.64 16.00 11.99
N ASP A 17 19.46 14.97 11.17
CA ASP A 17 20.45 13.89 10.98
C ASP A 17 21.73 14.40 10.28
N GLU A 18 21.61 15.44 9.45
CA GLU A 18 22.72 16.15 8.81
C GLU A 18 23.32 17.28 9.69
N ASP A 19 22.90 17.41 10.95
CA ASP A 19 23.33 18.44 11.91
C ASP A 19 23.10 19.90 11.42
N VAL A 20 22.22 20.11 10.44
CA VAL A 20 21.83 21.45 9.96
C VAL A 20 20.94 22.17 10.98
N ILE A 21 20.22 21.42 11.80
CA ILE A 21 19.38 21.92 12.89
C ILE A 21 19.52 21.04 14.14
N ASP A 22 19.39 21.62 15.34
CA ASP A 22 19.57 20.87 16.60
C ASP A 22 18.57 19.72 16.79
N ALA A 23 17.32 19.90 16.33
CA ALA A 23 16.26 18.89 16.48
C ALA A 23 14.99 19.22 15.68
N ASN A 24 14.32 18.18 15.20
CA ASN A 24 12.97 18.28 14.65
C ASN A 24 11.91 18.60 15.73
N ARG A 25 11.49 19.87 15.81
CA ARG A 25 10.45 20.34 16.76
C ARG A 25 9.06 19.79 16.47
N PHE A 26 8.80 19.28 15.26
CA PHE A 26 7.50 18.73 14.87
C PHE A 26 7.33 17.24 15.18
N LYS A 27 8.40 16.57 15.63
CA LYS A 27 8.41 15.13 15.94
C LYS A 27 7.41 14.75 17.04
N ARG A 28 7.11 15.68 17.96
CA ARG A 28 6.15 15.51 19.07
C ARG A 28 4.75 16.02 18.76
N THR A 29 4.52 16.61 17.59
CA THR A 29 3.21 17.14 17.23
C THR A 29 2.22 16.02 17.00
N ARG A 30 1.02 16.15 17.57
CA ARG A 30 -0.08 15.18 17.42
C ARG A 30 -0.45 15.04 15.93
N ARG A 31 -0.06 13.92 15.33
CA ARG A 31 -0.40 13.61 13.93
C ARG A 31 -1.89 13.29 13.82
N PRO A 32 -2.57 13.75 12.74
CA PRO A 32 -3.94 13.32 12.45
C PRO A 32 -3.98 11.79 12.34
N LYS A 33 -4.86 11.14 13.10
CA LYS A 33 -5.05 9.69 13.01
C LYS A 33 -5.66 9.37 11.65
N VAL A 34 -4.84 8.88 10.72
CA VAL A 34 -5.34 8.27 9.49
C VAL A 34 -6.03 6.96 9.89
N ARG A 35 -7.33 6.85 9.62
CA ARG A 35 -8.10 5.62 9.81
C ARG A 35 -7.61 4.60 8.77
N ARG A 36 -6.55 3.85 9.09
CA ARG A 36 -5.94 2.86 8.19
C ARG A 36 -6.93 1.77 7.72
N ASN A 37 -7.96 1.48 8.51
CA ASN A 37 -8.99 0.49 8.19
C ASN A 37 -10.23 1.05 7.47
N ARG A 38 -10.24 2.34 7.09
CA ARG A 38 -11.32 2.89 6.27
C ARG A 38 -10.84 3.03 4.83
N SER A 39 -10.80 1.89 4.14
CA SER A 39 -10.71 1.91 2.68
C SER A 39 -12.01 2.50 2.12
N GLN A 40 -11.92 3.47 1.21
CA GLN A 40 -13.09 3.88 0.42
C GLN A 40 -13.46 2.81 -0.63
N THR A 41 -12.53 1.90 -0.92
CA THR A 41 -12.73 0.80 -1.84
C THR A 41 -13.47 -0.32 -1.12
N THR A 42 -14.67 -0.63 -1.60
CA THR A 42 -15.44 -1.81 -1.20
C THR A 42 -14.61 -3.06 -1.45
N ALA A 43 -14.53 -3.93 -0.44
CA ALA A 43 -13.85 -5.21 -0.58
C ALA A 43 -14.66 -6.13 -1.50
N LEU A 44 -13.96 -7.00 -2.24
CA LEU A 44 -14.61 -8.07 -2.99
C LEU A 44 -15.32 -9.01 -2.03
N THR A 45 -16.52 -9.42 -2.40
CA THR A 45 -17.19 -10.57 -1.82
C THR A 45 -16.42 -11.85 -2.16
N ARG A 46 -16.72 -12.92 -1.44
CA ARG A 46 -16.09 -14.23 -1.67
C ARG A 46 -16.40 -14.78 -3.06
N ASP A 47 -17.58 -14.48 -3.60
CA ASP A 47 -17.99 -14.88 -4.95
C ASP A 47 -17.25 -14.07 -6.02
N GLU A 48 -17.13 -12.76 -5.84
CA GLU A 48 -16.36 -11.92 -6.76
C GLU A 48 -14.87 -12.29 -6.78
N ALA A 49 -14.29 -12.64 -5.63
CA ALA A 49 -12.91 -13.13 -5.56
C ALA A 49 -12.72 -14.45 -6.32
N ARG A 50 -13.69 -15.38 -6.23
CA ARG A 50 -13.68 -16.62 -7.02
C ARG A 50 -13.81 -16.34 -8.52
N ALA A 51 -14.72 -15.45 -8.89
CA ALA A 51 -14.92 -15.04 -10.28
C ALA A 51 -13.67 -14.40 -10.87
N LEU A 52 -12.95 -13.57 -10.09
CA LEU A 52 -11.69 -12.97 -10.49
C LEU A 52 -10.62 -14.01 -10.80
N VAL A 53 -10.47 -15.04 -9.96
CA VAL A 53 -9.50 -16.12 -10.20
C VAL A 53 -9.86 -16.89 -11.47
N ALA A 54 -11.14 -17.24 -11.64
CA ALA A 54 -11.60 -17.94 -12.84
C ALA A 54 -11.37 -17.13 -14.12
N ALA A 55 -11.60 -15.82 -14.08
CA ALA A 55 -11.33 -14.93 -15.21
C ALA A 55 -9.83 -14.86 -15.55
N ALA A 56 -8.97 -14.80 -14.54
CA ALA A 56 -7.52 -14.79 -14.73
C ALA A 56 -6.99 -16.09 -15.35
N ASP A 57 -7.56 -17.24 -14.95
CA ASP A 57 -7.21 -18.54 -15.52
C ASP A 57 -7.67 -18.69 -16.97
N ALA A 58 -8.77 -18.03 -17.35
CA ALA A 58 -9.33 -18.04 -18.70
C ALA A 58 -8.69 -17.00 -19.64
N ASP A 59 -7.82 -16.11 -19.12
CA ASP A 59 -7.24 -15.00 -19.88
C ASP A 59 -6.26 -15.47 -20.97
N HIS A 60 -5.98 -14.59 -21.92
CA HIS A 60 -5.20 -14.89 -23.12
C HIS A 60 -3.97 -13.98 -23.23
N GLY A 61 -3.04 -14.37 -24.10
CA GLY A 61 -1.84 -13.58 -24.38
C GLY A 61 -0.58 -14.05 -23.65
N PRO A 62 0.53 -13.32 -23.84
CA PRO A 62 1.87 -13.77 -23.46
C PRO A 62 2.09 -13.77 -21.95
N ALA A 63 1.41 -12.89 -21.21
CA ALA A 63 1.58 -12.75 -19.76
C ALA A 63 0.59 -13.59 -18.93
N ARG A 64 -0.32 -14.35 -19.56
CA ARG A 64 -1.45 -15.00 -18.87
C ARG A 64 -1.04 -15.84 -17.65
N LEU A 65 0.03 -16.61 -17.76
CA LEU A 65 0.51 -17.49 -16.67
C LEU A 65 1.02 -16.68 -15.49
N ARG A 66 1.74 -15.58 -15.76
CA ARG A 66 2.22 -14.66 -14.73
C ARG A 66 1.04 -13.96 -14.05
N THR A 67 0.10 -13.44 -14.83
CA THR A 67 -1.08 -12.74 -14.31
C THR A 67 -1.93 -13.67 -13.43
N ALA A 68 -2.21 -14.89 -13.88
CA ALA A 68 -2.96 -15.88 -13.12
C ALA A 68 -2.28 -16.25 -11.80
N ALA A 69 -0.96 -16.52 -11.82
CA ALA A 69 -0.19 -16.82 -10.62
C ALA A 69 -0.20 -15.65 -9.62
N PHE A 70 0.01 -14.42 -10.12
CA PHE A 70 0.03 -13.22 -9.30
C PHE A 70 -1.32 -12.95 -8.62
N ILE A 71 -2.43 -13.05 -9.38
CA ILE A 71 -3.78 -12.89 -8.84
C ILE A 71 -4.07 -13.94 -7.77
N ARG A 72 -3.68 -15.21 -8.00
CA ARG A 72 -3.88 -16.27 -6.99
C ARG A 72 -3.13 -15.98 -5.70
N VAL A 73 -1.87 -15.56 -5.77
CA VAL A 73 -1.08 -15.21 -4.59
C VAL A 73 -1.75 -14.07 -3.81
N LEU A 74 -2.08 -12.96 -4.48
CA LEU A 74 -2.67 -11.80 -3.82
C LEU A 74 -4.02 -12.11 -3.15
N VAL A 75 -4.88 -12.89 -3.81
CA VAL A 75 -6.20 -13.27 -3.27
C VAL A 75 -6.08 -14.18 -2.04
N HIS A 76 -5.09 -15.07 -2.00
CA HIS A 76 -4.94 -16.03 -0.90
C HIS A 76 -4.15 -15.47 0.28
N THR A 77 -3.18 -14.59 0.06
CA THR A 77 -2.32 -14.05 1.13
C THR A 77 -2.77 -12.69 1.65
N GLY A 78 -3.47 -11.89 0.82
CA GLY A 78 -3.78 -10.50 1.14
C GLY A 78 -2.55 -9.59 1.24
N SER A 79 -1.41 -10.02 0.68
CA SER A 79 -0.15 -9.26 0.65
C SER A 79 -0.28 -8.00 -0.20
N ARG A 80 0.61 -7.03 0.02
CA ARG A 80 0.71 -5.87 -0.88
C ARG A 80 1.31 -6.29 -2.21
N ILE A 81 0.97 -5.56 -3.29
CA ILE A 81 1.54 -5.77 -4.62
C ILE A 81 3.08 -5.78 -4.57
N GLU A 82 3.66 -4.85 -3.80
CA GLU A 82 5.10 -4.67 -3.65
C GLU A 82 5.80 -5.85 -2.95
N GLU A 83 5.06 -6.69 -2.23
CA GLU A 83 5.57 -7.86 -1.53
C GLU A 83 5.54 -9.12 -2.43
N ALA A 84 4.84 -9.05 -3.57
CA ALA A 84 4.62 -10.17 -4.49
C ALA A 84 5.35 -10.00 -5.84
N THR A 85 6.02 -8.87 -6.06
CA THR A 85 6.78 -8.54 -7.29
C THR A 85 8.21 -9.05 -7.27
#